data_AF-A0A7S2E480-F1
#
_entry.id   AF-A0A7S2E480-F1
#
_cell.length_a   1.000
_cell.length_b   1.000
_cell.length_c   1.000
_cell.angle_alpha   90.00
_cell.angle_beta   90.00
_cell.angle_gamma   90.00
#
_symmetry.space_group_name_H-M   'P 1'
#
loop_
_entity.id
_entity.type
_entity.pdbx_description
1 polymer ?
#
loop_
_entity_poly.entity_id
_entity_poly.type
_entity_poly.pdbx_seq_one_letter_code
_entity_poly.pdbx_strand_id
1 'polypeptide(L)'
;QSIDPSVSLPYWDYTIEGQKVNETGRIRDWRESIVFSNEMFGSATVNGMVTDGRFGYTKAKYNANNYTTVTNAYGFMRAPWNQNANPYVTRYNTTYGFDFTAVPNCQTHKDILSKNTFTEFGSMVAYASHGTTHMMIGGIGNADYKNVLKSLNYSLNDAQTWVPTAFAYQKNMFRKGWLSCPKTCSLDTPMTECK
;
A
#
# COMPACT_ATOMS: atom_id res chain seq x y z
N GLN A 1 -16.31 15.53 -10.27
CA GLN A 1 -16.31 16.08 -11.64
C GLN A 1 -16.19 17.62 -11.65
N SER A 2 -15.35 18.19 -10.76
CA SER A 2 -15.20 19.65 -10.58
C SER A 2 -14.23 20.33 -11.55
N ILE A 3 -13.50 19.54 -12.35
CA ILE A 3 -12.58 20.03 -13.40
C ILE A 3 -13.27 19.91 -14.76
N ASP A 4 -13.71 18.69 -15.10
CA ASP A 4 -14.47 18.42 -16.30
C ASP A 4 -15.53 17.35 -16.00
N PRO A 5 -16.83 17.69 -16.09
CA PRO A 5 -17.91 16.72 -15.88
C PRO A 5 -18.18 15.82 -17.08
N SER A 6 -17.67 16.16 -18.27
CA SER A 6 -17.83 15.34 -19.47
C SER A 6 -16.95 14.09 -19.46
N VAL A 7 -15.93 14.06 -18.60
CA VAL A 7 -14.96 12.96 -18.50
C VAL A 7 -15.23 12.15 -17.23
N SER A 8 -15.15 10.82 -17.34
CA SER A 8 -15.21 9.90 -16.20
C SER A 8 -13.84 9.80 -15.51
N LEU A 9 -13.82 9.38 -14.24
CA LEU A 9 -12.56 9.08 -13.57
C LEU A 9 -11.93 7.85 -14.24
N PRO A 10 -10.71 7.93 -14.79
CA PRO A 10 -10.06 6.77 -15.36
C PRO A 10 -9.81 5.74 -14.26
N TYR A 11 -9.96 4.46 -14.60
CA TYR A 11 -9.66 3.34 -13.72
C TYR A 11 -8.66 2.40 -14.38
N TRP A 12 -7.95 1.64 -13.56
CA TRP A 12 -7.08 0.56 -14.01
C TRP A 12 -7.70 -0.76 -13.61
N ASP A 13 -7.95 -1.62 -14.60
CA ASP A 13 -8.36 -3.01 -14.37
C ASP A 13 -7.14 -3.90 -14.11
N TYR A 14 -6.69 -3.93 -12.86
CA TYR A 14 -5.56 -4.76 -12.44
C TYR A 14 -5.81 -6.27 -12.52
N THR A 15 -7.04 -6.70 -12.82
CA THR A 15 -7.37 -8.11 -13.07
C THR A 15 -6.62 -8.63 -14.29
N ILE A 16 -6.38 -7.76 -15.30
CA ILE A 16 -5.65 -8.11 -16.52
C ILE A 16 -4.22 -8.52 -16.18
N GLU A 17 -3.49 -7.68 -15.45
CA GLU A 17 -2.13 -8.00 -14.98
C GLU A 17 -2.12 -9.20 -14.05
N GLY A 18 -3.08 -9.30 -13.14
CA GLY A 18 -3.18 -10.43 -12.23
C GLY A 18 -3.40 -11.76 -12.95
N GLN A 19 -4.21 -11.76 -14.00
CA GLN A 19 -4.40 -12.92 -14.86
C GLN A 19 -3.10 -13.28 -15.62
N LYS A 20 -2.40 -12.28 -16.15
CA LYS A 20 -1.10 -12.49 -16.82
C LYS A 20 -0.07 -13.11 -15.87
N VAL A 21 0.04 -12.60 -14.64
CA VAL A 21 0.90 -13.19 -13.60
C VAL A 21 0.53 -14.65 -13.33
N ASN A 22 -0.77 -14.95 -13.26
CA ASN A 22 -1.26 -16.31 -13.06
C ASN A 22 -0.90 -17.26 -14.21
N GLU A 23 -0.99 -16.79 -15.46
CA GLU A 23 -0.67 -17.58 -16.65
C GLU A 23 0.84 -17.83 -16.84
N THR A 24 1.66 -16.84 -16.53
CA THR A 24 3.12 -16.92 -16.75
C THR A 24 3.88 -17.42 -15.51
N GLY A 25 3.29 -17.32 -14.33
CA GLY A 25 3.96 -17.52 -13.05
C GLY A 25 5.00 -16.43 -12.70
N ARG A 26 5.11 -15.36 -13.49
CA ARG A 26 6.12 -14.31 -13.28
C ARG A 26 5.52 -13.10 -12.57
N ILE A 27 5.86 -12.89 -11.31
CA ILE A 27 5.38 -11.72 -10.54
C ILE A 27 5.73 -10.37 -11.20
N ARG A 28 6.84 -10.30 -11.96
CA ARG A 28 7.26 -9.11 -12.70
C ARG A 28 6.25 -8.64 -13.76
N ASP A 29 5.37 -9.52 -14.25
CA ASP A 29 4.31 -9.15 -15.20
C ASP A 29 3.41 -8.03 -14.66
N TRP A 30 3.22 -7.98 -13.34
CA TRP A 30 2.49 -6.89 -12.68
C TRP A 30 3.17 -5.52 -12.85
N ARG A 31 4.49 -5.47 -12.63
CA ARG A 31 5.27 -4.22 -12.70
C ARG A 31 5.65 -3.81 -14.11
N GLU A 32 5.54 -4.74 -15.08
CA GLU A 32 5.71 -4.48 -16.51
C GLU A 32 4.45 -3.87 -17.16
N SER A 33 3.36 -3.67 -16.41
CA SER A 33 2.15 -2.99 -16.91
C SER A 33 2.42 -1.56 -17.36
N ILE A 34 1.69 -1.13 -18.38
CA ILE A 34 1.73 0.23 -18.93
C ILE A 34 1.45 1.31 -17.87
N VAL A 35 0.71 0.98 -16.81
CA VAL A 35 0.42 1.94 -15.73
C VAL A 35 1.67 2.33 -14.94
N PHE A 36 2.74 1.52 -14.96
CA PHE A 36 4.03 1.82 -14.34
C PHE A 36 5.01 2.53 -15.29
N SER A 37 4.59 2.86 -16.51
CA SER A 37 5.37 3.70 -17.40
C SER A 37 5.56 5.12 -16.84
N ASN A 38 6.54 5.84 -17.39
CA ASN A 38 6.82 7.24 -17.06
C ASN A 38 5.69 8.21 -17.48
N GLU A 39 4.65 7.72 -18.17
CA GLU A 39 3.46 8.52 -18.51
C GLU A 39 2.38 8.48 -17.43
N MET A 40 2.46 7.52 -16.50
CA MET A 40 1.44 7.26 -15.48
C MET A 40 2.04 7.20 -14.06
N PHE A 41 2.24 6.02 -13.47
CA PHE A 41 2.74 5.90 -12.08
C PHE A 41 4.24 6.02 -11.96
N GLY A 42 4.99 5.71 -13.01
CA GLY A 42 6.43 5.90 -13.01
C GLY A 42 7.22 5.08 -11.98
N SER A 43 8.48 5.47 -11.80
CA SER A 43 9.46 4.85 -10.90
C SER A 43 9.44 5.48 -9.50
N ALA A 44 10.01 4.75 -8.54
CA ALA A 44 10.22 5.23 -7.18
C ALA A 44 11.65 4.93 -6.70
N THR A 45 12.19 5.80 -5.84
CA THR A 45 13.51 5.60 -5.23
C THR A 45 13.49 4.47 -4.20
N VAL A 46 14.67 4.06 -3.73
CA VAL A 46 14.81 3.08 -2.63
C VAL A 46 14.09 3.54 -1.35
N ASN A 47 14.05 4.85 -1.10
CA ASN A 47 13.34 5.44 0.04
C ASN A 47 11.83 5.64 -0.24
N GLY A 48 11.36 5.14 -1.38
CA GLY A 48 9.97 5.08 -1.79
C GLY A 48 9.45 6.32 -2.51
N MET A 49 10.20 7.41 -2.64
CA MET A 49 9.71 8.62 -3.31
C MET A 49 9.43 8.35 -4.80
N VAL A 50 8.24 8.66 -5.28
CA VAL A 50 7.92 8.59 -6.72
C VAL A 50 8.63 9.73 -7.48
N THR A 51 9.40 9.41 -8.52
CA THR A 51 10.32 10.36 -9.20
C THR A 51 9.86 10.80 -10.59
N ASP A 52 8.97 10.05 -11.23
CA ASP A 52 8.49 10.34 -12.57
C ASP A 52 7.03 9.90 -12.72
N GLY A 53 6.47 9.99 -13.92
CA GLY A 53 5.03 9.84 -14.11
C GLY A 53 4.24 11.08 -13.67
N ARG A 54 2.91 10.96 -13.76
CA ARG A 54 1.96 12.00 -13.34
C ARG A 54 2.02 12.33 -11.85
N PHE A 55 2.60 11.43 -11.06
CA PHE A 55 2.73 11.56 -9.61
C PHE A 55 4.18 11.83 -9.17
N GLY A 56 5.12 11.99 -10.10
CA GLY A 56 6.52 12.31 -9.81
C GLY A 56 6.66 13.56 -8.95
N TYR A 57 7.44 13.46 -7.87
CA TYR A 57 7.67 14.54 -6.90
C TYR A 57 6.40 15.18 -6.32
N THR A 58 5.25 14.48 -6.37
CA THR A 58 4.02 14.97 -5.77
C THR A 58 4.20 15.04 -4.26
N LYS A 59 4.06 16.23 -3.68
CA LYS A 59 4.21 16.43 -2.24
C LYS A 59 2.96 15.95 -1.49
N ALA A 60 3.17 15.19 -0.42
CA ALA A 60 2.15 14.97 0.58
C ALA A 60 1.83 16.31 1.28
N LYS A 61 0.55 16.64 1.44
CA LYS A 61 0.14 17.91 2.06
C LYS A 61 0.65 17.96 3.51
N TYR A 62 1.54 18.91 3.81
CA TYR A 62 2.03 19.21 5.15
C TYR A 62 1.14 20.27 5.83
N ASN A 63 1.09 20.27 7.16
CA ASN A 63 0.23 21.15 7.96
C ASN A 63 -1.21 21.19 7.45
N ALA A 64 -1.74 19.99 7.20
CA ALA A 64 -3.05 19.81 6.58
C ALA A 64 -4.24 20.09 7.52
N ASN A 65 -4.01 20.72 8.67
CA ASN A 65 -5.00 20.98 9.72
C ASN A 65 -6.24 21.76 9.21
N ASN A 66 -6.06 22.61 8.19
CA ASN A 66 -7.17 23.35 7.55
C ASN A 66 -8.03 22.49 6.61
N TYR A 67 -7.59 21.28 6.27
CA TYR A 67 -8.29 20.34 5.38
C TYR A 67 -8.75 19.07 6.10
N THR A 68 -8.03 18.66 7.14
CA THR A 68 -8.29 17.44 7.90
C THR A 68 -7.79 17.60 9.32
N THR A 69 -8.50 17.00 10.28
CA THR A 69 -8.04 16.87 11.67
C THR A 69 -7.10 15.67 11.88
N VAL A 70 -6.81 14.92 10.81
CA VAL A 70 -6.07 13.66 10.84
C VAL A 70 -4.80 13.77 10.00
N THR A 71 -3.65 13.73 10.67
CA THR A 71 -2.31 13.65 10.08
C THR A 71 -1.51 12.53 10.76
N ASN A 72 -0.33 12.20 10.22
CA ASN A 72 0.66 11.46 11.00
C ASN A 72 1.40 12.38 11.97
N ALA A 73 2.35 11.84 12.76
CA ALA A 73 3.06 12.60 13.79
C ALA A 73 3.90 13.75 13.21
N TYR A 74 4.36 13.59 11.96
CA TYR A 74 5.13 14.58 11.23
C TYR A 74 4.26 15.67 10.58
N GLY A 75 2.94 15.68 10.78
CA GLY A 75 2.05 16.70 10.23
C GLY A 75 1.73 16.56 8.75
N PHE A 76 2.07 15.44 8.11
CA PHE A 76 1.65 15.14 6.74
C PHE A 76 0.25 14.52 6.72
N MET A 77 -0.51 14.82 5.66
CA MET A 77 -1.81 14.20 5.35
C MET A 77 -1.61 12.72 5.00
N ARG A 78 -1.44 11.91 6.04
CA ARG A 78 -1.29 10.47 6.03
C ARG A 78 -2.11 9.90 7.17
N ALA A 79 -2.44 8.61 7.11
CA ALA A 79 -3.09 7.95 8.22
C ALA A 79 -2.22 8.03 9.49
N PRO A 80 -2.80 8.10 10.70
CA PRO A 80 -2.03 8.19 11.95
C PRO A 80 -1.10 7.01 12.21
N TRP A 81 -1.37 5.84 11.63
CA TRP A 81 -0.48 4.68 11.71
C TRP A 81 0.61 4.69 10.62
N ASN A 82 0.57 5.60 9.66
CA ASN A 82 1.59 5.74 8.63
C ASN A 82 2.60 6.85 9.03
N GLN A 83 3.60 6.46 9.82
CA GLN A 83 4.64 7.36 10.34
C GLN A 83 5.78 7.63 9.35
N ASN A 84 5.46 7.69 8.05
CA ASN A 84 6.43 8.04 7.02
C ASN A 84 6.63 9.57 6.98
N ALA A 85 7.85 10.02 7.26
CA ALA A 85 8.26 11.43 7.23
C ALA A 85 8.62 11.94 5.82
N ASN A 86 8.62 11.08 4.79
CA ASN A 86 8.93 11.50 3.44
C ASN A 86 7.89 12.54 2.95
N PRO A 87 8.32 13.73 2.48
CA PRO A 87 7.41 14.80 2.08
C PRO A 87 6.69 14.53 0.75
N TYR A 88 7.00 13.43 0.06
CA TYR A 88 6.44 13.07 -1.23
C TYR A 88 5.52 11.85 -1.16
N VAL A 89 4.68 11.65 -2.18
CA VAL A 89 3.97 10.38 -2.39
C VAL A 89 4.99 9.26 -2.48
N THR A 90 4.74 8.19 -1.72
CA THR A 90 5.68 7.08 -1.57
C THR A 90 5.11 5.75 -2.01
N ARG A 91 5.94 4.91 -2.61
CA ARG A 91 5.65 3.57 -3.10
C ARG A 91 6.86 2.64 -2.87
N TYR A 92 6.62 1.45 -2.34
CA TYR A 92 7.62 0.41 -2.10
C TYR A 92 7.28 -0.86 -2.88
N ASN A 93 8.30 -1.60 -3.29
CA ASN A 93 8.15 -2.86 -4.03
C ASN A 93 7.95 -4.09 -3.11
N THR A 94 8.23 -3.94 -1.81
CA THR A 94 8.08 -4.98 -0.80
C THR A 94 7.14 -4.53 0.30
N THR A 95 6.62 -5.49 1.07
CA THR A 95 5.85 -5.25 2.28
C THR A 95 6.55 -5.93 3.45
N TYR A 96 7.07 -5.14 4.38
CA TYR A 96 7.85 -5.61 5.53
C TYR A 96 9.10 -6.45 5.16
N GLY A 97 9.72 -6.16 4.01
CA GLY A 97 10.87 -6.89 3.47
C GLY A 97 10.53 -8.13 2.64
N PHE A 98 9.25 -8.49 2.51
CA PHE A 98 8.78 -9.60 1.70
C PHE A 98 8.20 -9.15 0.36
N ASP A 99 8.40 -9.94 -0.68
CA ASP A 99 7.68 -9.79 -1.93
C ASP A 99 6.23 -10.23 -1.73
N PHE A 100 5.28 -9.49 -2.27
CA PHE A 100 3.88 -9.87 -2.17
C PHE A 100 3.46 -10.61 -3.45
N THR A 101 2.90 -11.81 -3.29
CA THR A 101 2.60 -12.72 -4.41
C THR A 101 1.11 -13.04 -4.56
N ALA A 102 0.27 -12.60 -3.64
CA ALA A 102 -1.17 -12.79 -3.71
C ALA A 102 -1.80 -11.72 -4.64
N VAL A 103 -1.60 -11.91 -5.95
CA VAL A 103 -2.12 -11.01 -6.98
C VAL A 103 -3.55 -11.38 -7.35
N PRO A 104 -4.53 -10.46 -7.26
CA PRO A 104 -5.91 -10.75 -7.64
C PRO A 104 -6.01 -11.02 -9.14
N ASN A 105 -6.55 -12.18 -9.53
CA ASN A 105 -6.72 -12.58 -10.92
C ASN A 105 -8.21 -12.76 -11.29
N CYS A 106 -8.50 -13.28 -12.49
CA CYS A 106 -9.87 -13.52 -12.95
C CYS A 106 -10.64 -14.47 -12.02
N GLN A 107 -10.00 -15.54 -11.55
CA GLN A 107 -10.63 -16.49 -10.63
C GLN A 107 -10.95 -15.83 -9.28
N THR A 108 -10.05 -15.00 -8.74
CA THR A 108 -10.31 -14.22 -7.52
C THR A 108 -11.58 -13.38 -7.65
N HIS A 109 -11.74 -12.64 -8.75
CA HIS A 109 -12.91 -11.79 -8.97
C HIS A 109 -14.18 -12.61 -9.19
N LYS A 110 -14.10 -13.73 -9.93
CA LYS A 110 -15.22 -14.65 -10.11
C LYS A 110 -15.70 -15.23 -8.77
N ASP A 111 -14.77 -15.60 -7.89
CA ASP A 111 -15.08 -16.12 -6.56
C ASP A 111 -15.72 -15.05 -5.66
N ILE A 112 -15.33 -13.79 -5.80
CA ILE A 112 -15.96 -12.68 -5.07
C ILE A 112 -17.37 -12.40 -5.61
N LEU A 113 -17.56 -12.42 -6.93
CA LEU A 113 -18.86 -12.17 -7.56
C LEU A 113 -19.87 -13.30 -7.31
N SER A 114 -19.42 -14.51 -6.96
CA SER A 114 -20.30 -15.64 -6.63
C SER A 114 -20.82 -15.62 -5.19
N LYS A 115 -20.47 -14.61 -4.38
CA LYS A 115 -20.96 -14.51 -3.00
C LYS A 115 -22.45 -14.17 -2.98
N ASN A 116 -23.19 -14.87 -2.12
CA ASN A 116 -24.65 -14.77 -2.06
C ASN A 116 -25.15 -13.70 -1.09
N THR A 117 -24.26 -13.14 -0.27
CA THR A 117 -24.61 -12.07 0.67
C THR A 117 -23.76 -10.84 0.42
N PHE A 118 -24.35 -9.66 0.61
CA PHE A 118 -23.63 -8.40 0.51
C PHE A 118 -22.48 -8.30 1.52
N THR A 119 -22.65 -8.87 2.71
CA THR A 119 -21.60 -8.89 3.74
C THR A 119 -20.37 -9.66 3.29
N GLU A 120 -20.57 -10.85 2.71
CA GLU A 120 -19.46 -11.66 2.19
C GLU A 120 -18.82 -10.99 0.97
N PHE A 121 -19.64 -10.54 0.01
CA PHE A 121 -19.17 -9.80 -1.16
C PHE A 121 -18.34 -8.57 -0.74
N GLY A 122 -18.92 -7.73 0.11
CA GLY A 122 -18.33 -6.47 0.57
C GLY A 122 -17.03 -6.68 1.37
N SER A 123 -16.97 -7.71 2.21
CA SER A 123 -15.74 -8.08 2.90
C SER A 123 -14.68 -8.56 1.90
N MET A 124 -15.02 -9.50 1.01
CA MET A 124 -14.04 -10.08 0.11
C MET A 124 -13.52 -9.09 -0.93
N VAL A 125 -14.37 -8.23 -1.51
CA VAL A 125 -13.92 -7.20 -2.45
C VAL A 125 -13.01 -6.17 -1.76
N ALA A 126 -13.26 -5.84 -0.49
CA ALA A 126 -12.45 -4.89 0.25
C ALA A 126 -11.05 -5.44 0.61
N TYR A 127 -10.92 -6.74 0.87
CA TYR A 127 -9.67 -7.33 1.34
C TYR A 127 -8.91 -8.13 0.28
N ALA A 128 -9.58 -9.03 -0.44
CA ALA A 128 -8.92 -9.98 -1.34
C ALA A 128 -8.44 -9.33 -2.64
N SER A 129 -9.20 -8.38 -3.20
CA SER A 129 -8.82 -7.67 -4.43
C SER A 129 -8.32 -6.24 -4.16
N HIS A 130 -9.07 -5.44 -3.40
CA HIS A 130 -8.68 -4.07 -3.08
C HIS A 130 -7.49 -4.01 -2.11
N GLY A 131 -7.55 -4.74 -0.99
CA GLY A 131 -6.54 -4.70 0.07
C GLY A 131 -5.16 -5.13 -0.42
N THR A 132 -5.10 -6.23 -1.17
CA THR A 132 -3.89 -6.76 -1.81
C THR A 132 -3.25 -5.77 -2.78
N THR A 133 -4.06 -4.98 -3.51
CA THR A 133 -3.57 -3.96 -4.43
C THR A 133 -2.75 -2.87 -3.72
N HIS A 134 -3.14 -2.46 -2.50
CA HIS A 134 -2.33 -1.53 -1.69
C HIS A 134 -0.94 -2.08 -1.39
N MET A 135 -0.84 -3.38 -1.13
CA MET A 135 0.42 -4.05 -0.82
C MET A 135 1.28 -4.26 -2.07
N MET A 136 0.64 -4.61 -3.18
CA MET A 136 1.28 -4.80 -4.48
C MET A 136 1.84 -3.51 -5.06
N ILE A 137 1.14 -2.38 -4.89
CA ILE A 137 1.57 -1.10 -5.43
C ILE A 137 2.43 -0.39 -4.40
N GLY A 138 1.80 -0.03 -3.26
CA GLY A 138 2.29 0.90 -2.25
C GLY A 138 3.32 0.31 -1.31
N GLY A 139 3.20 -0.96 -0.96
CA GLY A 139 4.11 -1.67 -0.08
C GLY A 139 4.31 -1.01 1.29
N ILE A 140 5.26 -1.53 2.06
CA ILE A 140 5.66 -0.98 3.36
C ILE A 140 7.18 -1.00 3.45
N GLY A 141 7.76 0.20 3.42
CA GLY A 141 9.18 0.44 3.67
C GLY A 141 9.48 0.79 5.12
N ASN A 142 10.77 0.92 5.44
CA ASN A 142 11.29 1.29 6.76
C ASN A 142 10.88 0.35 7.92
N ALA A 143 10.38 -0.84 7.59
CA ALA A 143 10.11 -1.91 8.52
C ALA A 143 10.53 -3.22 7.84
N ASP A 144 11.57 -3.88 8.34
CA ASP A 144 12.14 -5.09 7.73
C ASP A 144 11.95 -6.29 8.66
N TYR A 145 10.72 -6.79 8.71
CA TYR A 145 10.39 -7.94 9.55
C TYR A 145 11.04 -9.22 9.01
N LYS A 146 11.33 -9.29 7.72
CA LYS A 146 12.07 -10.41 7.13
C LYS A 146 13.41 -10.60 7.80
N ASN A 147 14.22 -9.54 7.90
CA ASN A 147 15.54 -9.65 8.54
C ASN A 147 15.45 -9.84 10.06
N VAL A 148 14.48 -9.20 10.72
CA VAL A 148 14.22 -9.43 12.15
C VAL A 148 13.88 -10.90 12.42
N LEU A 149 12.91 -11.46 11.70
CA LEU A 149 12.50 -12.86 11.87
C LEU A 149 13.60 -13.84 11.48
N LYS A 150 14.39 -13.53 10.45
CA LYS A 150 15.58 -14.30 10.09
C LYS A 150 16.59 -14.36 11.24
N SER A 151 16.85 -13.23 11.91
CA SER A 151 17.77 -13.20 13.07
C SER A 151 17.27 -13.99 14.28
N LEU A 152 15.96 -14.21 14.37
CA LEU A 152 15.31 -15.02 15.40
C LEU A 152 15.18 -16.50 14.99
N ASN A 153 15.82 -16.90 13.88
CA ASN A 153 15.74 -18.25 13.31
C ASN A 153 14.30 -18.72 13.01
N TYR A 154 13.42 -17.78 12.68
CA TYR A 154 12.03 -18.07 12.30
C TYR A 154 11.95 -18.46 10.81
N SER A 155 11.03 -19.37 10.49
CA SER A 155 10.79 -19.83 9.12
C SER A 155 10.31 -18.68 8.23
N LEU A 156 11.11 -18.31 7.22
CA LEU A 156 10.74 -17.25 6.28
C LEU A 156 9.56 -17.64 5.37
N ASN A 157 9.38 -18.95 5.13
CA ASN A 157 8.22 -19.46 4.39
C ASN A 157 6.93 -19.22 5.20
N ASP A 158 6.97 -19.50 6.51
CA ASP A 158 5.82 -19.24 7.37
C ASP A 158 5.60 -17.73 7.53
N ALA A 159 6.67 -16.95 7.70
CA ALA A 159 6.61 -15.50 7.82
C ALA A 159 5.93 -14.85 6.62
N GLN A 160 6.26 -15.30 5.41
CA GLN A 160 5.69 -14.80 4.15
C GLN A 160 4.16 -14.92 4.11
N THR A 161 3.55 -15.87 4.82
CA THR A 161 2.10 -16.09 4.83
C THR A 161 1.34 -15.06 5.68
N TRP A 162 1.95 -14.55 6.76
CA TRP A 162 1.24 -13.70 7.73
C TRP A 162 1.82 -12.30 7.85
N VAL A 163 3.14 -12.12 7.71
CA VAL A 163 3.79 -10.81 7.88
C VAL A 163 3.18 -9.75 6.97
N PRO A 164 2.92 -10.01 5.68
CA PRO A 164 2.34 -9.00 4.82
C PRO A 164 0.98 -8.51 5.37
N THR A 165 0.19 -9.36 6.03
CA THR A 165 -1.11 -8.98 6.63
C THR A 165 -0.99 -8.03 7.83
N ALA A 166 0.21 -7.84 8.40
CA ALA A 166 0.43 -6.94 9.52
C ALA A 166 0.02 -5.49 9.24
N PHE A 167 -0.01 -5.06 7.97
CA PHE A 167 -0.51 -3.74 7.60
C PHE A 167 -1.97 -3.53 8.01
N ALA A 168 -2.79 -4.57 7.85
CA ALA A 168 -4.20 -4.54 8.17
C ALA A 168 -4.40 -4.56 9.69
N TYR A 169 -3.59 -5.36 10.40
CA TYR A 169 -3.62 -5.39 11.86
C TYR A 169 -3.23 -4.05 12.47
N GLN A 170 -2.19 -3.38 11.98
CA GLN A 170 -1.77 -2.07 12.50
C GLN A 170 -2.90 -1.04 12.43
N LYS A 171 -3.57 -0.94 11.27
CA LYS A 171 -4.77 -0.08 11.10
C LYS A 171 -5.89 -0.46 12.07
N ASN A 172 -6.19 -1.76 12.19
CA ASN A 172 -7.30 -2.23 13.00
C ASN A 172 -7.03 -2.06 14.50
N MET A 173 -5.81 -2.32 14.96
CA MET A 173 -5.37 -2.08 16.33
C MET A 173 -5.47 -0.60 16.68
N PHE A 174 -5.05 0.30 15.79
CA PHE A 174 -5.20 1.74 16.00
C PHE A 174 -6.68 2.14 16.15
N ARG A 175 -7.54 1.69 15.22
CA ARG A 175 -8.98 1.98 15.27
C ARG A 175 -9.69 1.43 16.50
N LYS A 176 -9.18 0.35 17.09
CA LYS A 176 -9.70 -0.23 18.35
C LYS A 176 -9.09 0.41 19.61
N GLY A 177 -8.13 1.32 19.47
CA GLY A 177 -7.39 1.89 20.61
C GLY A 177 -6.38 0.93 21.25
N TRP A 178 -6.03 -0.17 20.57
CA TRP A 178 -5.02 -1.13 21.03
C TRP A 178 -3.59 -0.74 20.60
N LEU A 179 -3.48 0.14 19.60
CA LEU A 179 -2.22 0.73 19.17
C LEU A 179 -2.33 2.24 19.31
N SER A 180 -1.41 2.82 20.10
CA SER A 180 -1.17 4.26 20.12
C SER A 180 -0.06 4.59 19.12
N CYS A 181 -0.23 5.68 18.39
CA CYS A 181 0.81 6.23 17.53
C CYS A 181 1.18 7.63 18.04
N PRO A 182 2.42 8.09 17.82
CA PRO A 182 2.82 9.43 18.23
C PRO A 182 1.94 10.47 17.54
N LYS A 183 1.60 11.52 18.28
CA LYS A 183 0.77 12.62 17.76
C LYS A 183 1.59 13.70 17.08
N THR A 184 2.82 13.90 17.54
CA THR A 184 3.71 14.98 17.10
C THR A 184 5.15 14.51 17.12
N CYS A 185 5.87 14.73 16.02
CA CYS A 185 7.30 14.57 15.87
C CYS A 185 7.83 15.75 15.04
N SER A 186 9.03 16.22 15.34
CA SER A 186 9.67 17.24 14.50
C SER A 186 10.16 16.61 13.19
N LEU A 187 10.28 17.40 12.11
CA LEU A 187 10.66 16.88 10.80
C LEU A 187 12.10 16.32 10.75
N ASP A 188 12.95 16.75 11.67
CA ASP A 188 14.32 16.26 11.88
C ASP A 188 14.39 15.01 12.78
N THR A 189 13.30 14.63 13.45
CA THR A 189 13.25 13.38 14.24
C THR A 189 13.31 12.16 13.29
N PRO A 190 14.30 11.26 13.41
CA PRO A 190 14.37 10.05 12.61
C PRO A 190 13.10 9.18 12.76
N MET A 191 12.63 8.58 11.66
CA MET A 191 11.44 7.70 11.67
C MET A 191 11.56 6.51 12.64
N THR A 192 12.78 6.09 12.95
CA THR A 192 13.07 5.03 13.93
C THR A 192 12.87 5.45 15.38
N GLU A 193 12.80 6.76 15.64
CA GLU A 193 12.71 7.37 16.98
C GLU A 193 11.33 7.99 17.25
N CYS A 194 10.56 8.30 16.21
CA CYS A 194 9.18 8.77 16.33
C CYS A 194 8.23 7.59 16.67
N LYS A 195 8.10 7.27 17.96
CA LYS A 195 7.29 6.16 18.49
C LYS A 195 6.32 6.60 19.57
#